data_AF-A0A9P0YTS2-F1
#
_entry.id   AF-A0A9P0YTS2-F1
#
_cell.length_a   1.000
_cell.length_b   1.000
_cell.length_c   1.000
_cell.angle_alpha   90.00
_cell.angle_beta   90.00
_cell.angle_gamma   90.00
#
_symmetry.space_group_name_H-M   'P 1'
#
loop_
_entity.id
_entity.type
_entity.pdbx_description
1 polymer ?
#
loop_
_entity_poly.entity_id
_entity_poly.type
_entity_poly.pdbx_seq_one_letter_code
_entity_poly.pdbx_strand_id
1 'polypeptide(L)'
;MNIKAEYSLPETCMTRVLQPVGGMLPCDHNLPDSYYHMKQLMSKLGLPYIEIDAFPEGCMLFWKDDEALEFCKFCGGNRYKPVPQSKKKPRNRSALSKLYYLPIAPLHQRMCTSTATAKHMTWHVEHKTK
;
A
#
# COMPACT_ATOMS: atom_id res chain seq x y z
N MET A 1 -6.98 8.88 0.05
CA MET A 1 -7.92 9.04 -1.09
C MET A 1 -8.88 7.86 -1.12
N ASN A 2 -9.83 7.81 -0.18
CA ASN A 2 -10.82 6.74 -0.18
C ASN A 2 -11.99 7.07 -1.13
N ILE A 3 -12.38 8.35 -1.17
CA ILE A 3 -13.50 8.89 -1.95
C ILE A 3 -13.48 8.46 -3.42
N LYS A 4 -12.34 8.54 -4.12
CA LYS A 4 -12.28 8.08 -5.53
C LYS A 4 -12.64 6.60 -5.67
N ALA A 5 -12.15 5.75 -4.77
CA ALA A 5 -12.39 4.32 -4.82
C ALA A 5 -13.81 3.96 -4.35
N GLU A 6 -14.29 4.60 -3.27
CA GLU A 6 -15.65 4.44 -2.73
C GLU A 6 -16.73 4.75 -3.77
N TYR A 7 -16.54 5.82 -4.54
CA TYR A 7 -17.50 6.27 -5.55
C TYR A 7 -17.10 5.89 -6.98
N SER A 8 -16.05 5.08 -7.16
CA SER A 8 -15.54 4.67 -8.49
C SER A 8 -15.36 5.83 -9.48
N LEU A 9 -14.86 6.97 -8.99
CA LEU A 9 -14.74 8.19 -9.79
C LEU A 9 -13.66 8.06 -10.86
N PRO A 10 -13.92 8.49 -12.10
CA PRO A 10 -12.91 8.50 -13.15
C PRO A 10 -11.79 9.52 -12.85
N GLU A 11 -10.59 9.27 -13.39
CA GLU A 11 -9.42 10.14 -13.14
C GLU A 11 -9.61 11.57 -13.64
N THR A 12 -10.37 11.73 -14.72
CA THR A 12 -10.76 13.03 -15.27
C THR A 12 -11.64 13.82 -14.31
N CYS A 13 -12.58 13.15 -13.63
CA CYS A 13 -13.42 13.79 -12.61
C CYS A 13 -12.55 14.31 -11.46
N MET A 14 -11.66 13.48 -10.93
CA MET A 14 -10.75 13.91 -9.86
C MET A 14 -9.85 15.06 -10.27
N THR A 15 -9.35 15.06 -11.51
CA THR A 15 -8.55 16.17 -12.03
C THR A 15 -9.35 17.47 -12.08
N ARG A 16 -10.62 17.41 -12.52
CA ARG A 16 -11.51 18.58 -12.54
C ARG A 16 -11.90 19.07 -11.15
N VAL A 17 -11.90 18.21 -10.15
CA VAL A 17 -12.09 18.59 -8.74
C VAL A 17 -10.86 19.31 -8.18
N LEU A 18 -9.65 18.89 -8.57
CA LEU A 18 -8.41 19.48 -8.06
C LEU A 18 -8.19 20.93 -8.53
N GLN A 19 -8.58 21.25 -9.77
CA GLN A 19 -8.41 22.59 -10.35
C GLN A 19 -9.05 23.73 -9.53
N PRO A 20 -10.36 23.69 -9.18
CA PRO A 20 -10.98 24.73 -8.37
C PRO A 20 -10.46 24.74 -6.94
N VAL A 21 -10.10 23.57 -6.38
CA VAL A 21 -9.49 23.49 -5.05
C VAL A 21 -8.17 24.26 -5.04
N GLY A 22 -7.31 24.07 -6.05
CA GLY A 22 -6.07 24.85 -6.19
C GLY A 22 -6.30 26.36 -6.24
N GLY A 23 -7.36 26.81 -6.91
CA GLY A 23 -7.74 28.23 -6.96
C GLY A 23 -8.21 28.82 -5.63
N MET A 24 -8.58 27.99 -4.65
CA MET A 24 -8.93 28.43 -3.28
C MET A 24 -7.71 28.46 -2.35
N LEU A 25 -6.57 27.89 -2.76
CA LEU A 25 -5.35 27.87 -1.98
C LEU A 25 -4.48 29.12 -2.23
N PRO A 26 -3.58 29.47 -1.30
CA PRO A 26 -2.61 30.54 -1.51
C PRO A 26 -1.68 30.25 -2.69
N CYS A 27 -1.12 31.32 -3.29
CA CYS A 27 -0.33 31.24 -4.52
C CYS A 27 0.91 30.31 -4.43
N ASP A 28 1.41 30.02 -3.22
CA ASP A 28 2.57 29.16 -2.97
C ASP A 28 2.22 27.71 -2.64
N HIS A 29 0.98 27.28 -2.93
CA HIS A 29 0.56 25.91 -2.63
C HIS A 29 1.30 24.84 -3.45
N ASN A 30 1.51 23.67 -2.83
CA ASN A 30 2.13 22.50 -3.46
C ASN A 30 1.10 21.48 -3.98
N LEU A 31 -0.14 21.93 -4.28
CA LEU A 31 -1.20 21.03 -4.74
C LEU A 31 -0.97 20.69 -6.22
N PRO A 32 -0.95 19.40 -6.60
CA PRO A 32 -0.79 19.02 -8.01
C PRO A 32 -2.02 19.33 -8.85
N ASP A 33 -1.81 19.85 -10.07
CA ASP A 33 -2.88 20.22 -11.01
C ASP A 33 -3.64 19.03 -11.61
N SER A 34 -3.09 17.82 -11.50
CA SER A 34 -3.69 16.61 -12.06
C SER A 34 -3.75 15.46 -11.07
N TYR A 35 -4.79 14.64 -11.22
CA TYR A 35 -4.91 13.42 -10.41
C TYR A 35 -3.73 12.47 -10.61
N TYR A 36 -3.19 12.41 -11.84
CA TYR A 36 -2.01 11.59 -12.12
C TYR A 36 -0.80 12.06 -11.31
N HIS A 37 -0.50 13.37 -11.33
CA HIS A 37 0.64 13.90 -10.59
C HIS A 37 0.43 13.78 -9.08
N MET A 38 -0.81 13.98 -8.61
CA MET A 38 -1.18 13.72 -7.22
C MET A 38 -1.00 12.26 -6.84
N LYS A 39 -1.40 11.31 -7.69
CA LYS A 39 -1.17 9.87 -7.47
C LYS A 39 0.31 9.53 -7.45
N GLN A 40 1.11 10.16 -8.31
CA GLN A 40 2.56 9.97 -8.34
C GLN A 40 3.23 10.53 -7.07
N LEU A 41 2.82 11.73 -6.63
CA LEU A 41 3.28 12.33 -5.38
C LEU A 41 2.88 11.45 -4.18
N MET A 42 1.64 10.98 -4.14
CA MET A 42 1.14 10.06 -3.12
C MET A 42 1.84 8.69 -3.19
N SER A 43 2.31 8.26 -4.36
CA SER A 43 3.13 7.06 -4.49
C SER A 43 4.54 7.27 -3.96
N LYS A 44 5.12 8.48 -4.11
CA LYS A 44 6.43 8.83 -3.55
C LYS A 44 6.38 9.07 -2.03
N LEU A 45 5.27 9.65 -1.56
CA LEU A 45 4.96 9.80 -0.13
C LEU A 45 4.42 8.50 0.48
N GLY A 46 3.98 7.58 -0.38
CA GLY A 46 3.33 6.33 -0.04
C GLY A 46 4.32 5.42 0.63
N LEU A 47 3.94 4.94 1.81
CA LEU A 47 4.66 3.88 2.49
C LEU A 47 4.78 2.72 1.51
N PRO A 48 5.99 2.31 1.09
CA PRO A 48 6.12 1.15 0.24
C PRO A 48 5.45 0.00 0.97
N TYR A 49 4.48 -0.64 0.32
CA TYR A 49 3.88 -1.85 0.83
C TYR A 49 4.33 -3.00 -0.06
N ILE A 50 4.54 -4.14 0.55
CA ILE A 50 4.82 -5.39 -0.13
C ILE A 50 3.54 -6.20 -0.09
N GLU A 51 3.05 -6.58 -1.26
CA GLU A 51 1.88 -7.44 -1.38
C GLU A 51 2.32 -8.89 -1.20
N ILE A 52 1.75 -9.55 -0.19
CA ILE A 52 2.01 -10.93 0.17
C ILE A 52 0.76 -11.74 -0.13
N ASP A 53 0.88 -12.79 -0.93
CA ASP A 53 -0.23 -13.71 -1.11
C ASP A 53 -0.44 -14.50 0.19
N ALA A 54 -1.70 -14.63 0.60
CA ALA A 54 -2.07 -15.28 1.84
C ALA A 54 -3.23 -16.26 1.61
N PHE A 55 -3.31 -17.28 2.47
CA PHE A 55 -4.51 -18.12 2.52
C PHE A 55 -5.62 -17.39 3.30
N PRO A 56 -6.89 -17.42 2.85
CA PRO A 56 -7.99 -16.65 3.47
C PRO A 56 -8.16 -16.87 4.97
N GLU A 57 -8.02 -18.12 5.42
CA GLU A 57 -8.15 -18.50 6.83
C GLU A 57 -6.87 -18.28 7.66
N GLY A 58 -5.92 -17.47 7.15
CA GLY A 58 -4.64 -17.22 7.83
C GLY A 58 -3.73 -18.45 7.92
N CYS A 59 -4.04 -19.51 7.19
CA CYS A 59 -3.36 -20.81 7.28
C CYS A 59 -1.87 -20.74 6.88
N MET A 60 -1.53 -19.93 5.88
CA MET A 60 -0.17 -19.78 5.39
C MET A 60 0.03 -18.46 4.64
N LEU A 61 1.23 -17.89 4.74
CA LEU A 61 1.71 -16.79 3.91
C LEU A 61 2.65 -17.34 2.84
N PHE A 62 2.43 -16.97 1.58
CA PHE A 62 3.31 -17.32 0.47
C PHE A 62 4.43 -16.28 0.39
N TRP A 63 5.43 -16.43 1.26
CA TRP A 63 6.49 -15.44 1.47
C TRP A 63 7.87 -16.09 1.57
N LYS A 64 8.90 -15.42 1.03
CA LYS A 64 10.30 -15.90 1.00
C LYS A 64 10.40 -17.31 0.39
N ASP A 65 10.83 -18.29 1.17
CA ASP A 65 11.07 -19.66 0.72
C ASP A 65 9.79 -20.33 0.18
N ASP A 66 8.63 -19.82 0.61
CA ASP A 66 7.32 -20.35 0.29
C ASP A 66 6.59 -19.57 -0.82
N GLU A 67 7.25 -18.57 -1.41
CA GLU A 67 6.68 -17.72 -2.46
C GLU A 67 6.41 -18.49 -3.76
N ALA A 68 7.16 -19.56 -4.06
CA ALA A 68 6.96 -20.35 -5.28
C ALA A 68 5.83 -21.38 -5.17
N LEU A 69 5.23 -21.55 -3.99
CA LEU A 69 4.22 -22.58 -3.77
C LEU A 69 2.87 -22.17 -4.37
N GLU A 70 2.23 -23.11 -5.06
CA GLU A 70 0.86 -22.98 -5.56
C GLU A 70 -0.19 -23.51 -4.56
N PHE A 71 0.23 -24.32 -3.59
CA PHE A 71 -0.63 -24.97 -2.61
C PHE A 71 -0.16 -24.69 -1.19
N CYS A 72 -1.12 -24.55 -0.27
CA CYS A 72 -0.84 -24.42 1.15
C CYS A 72 -0.27 -25.72 1.72
N LYS A 73 0.83 -25.65 2.48
CA LYS A 73 1.46 -26.81 3.12
C LYS A 73 0.61 -27.48 4.19
N PHE A 74 -0.27 -26.73 4.84
CA PHE A 74 -1.04 -27.21 6.00
C PHE A 74 -2.41 -27.76 5.60
N CYS A 75 -3.12 -27.09 4.69
CA CYS A 75 -4.48 -27.49 4.29
C CYS A 75 -4.58 -28.04 2.86
N GLY A 76 -3.49 -28.01 2.08
CA GLY A 76 -3.49 -28.43 0.66
C GLY A 76 -4.30 -27.52 -0.28
N GLY A 77 -4.85 -26.42 0.22
CA GLY A 77 -5.68 -25.50 -0.56
C GLY A 77 -4.89 -24.76 -1.64
N ASN A 78 -5.54 -24.47 -2.76
CA ASN A 78 -4.94 -23.72 -3.87
C ASN A 78 -4.75 -22.24 -3.51
N ARG A 79 -3.62 -21.65 -3.87
CA ARG A 79 -3.33 -20.22 -3.68
C ARG A 79 -4.23 -19.30 -4.50
N TYR A 80 -4.62 -19.71 -5.70
CA TYR A 80 -5.28 -18.86 -6.68
C TYR A 80 -6.79 -19.09 -6.75
N LYS A 81 -7.54 -18.03 -7.08
CA LYS A 81 -8.97 -18.12 -7.40
C LYS A 81 -9.20 -18.99 -8.65
N PRO A 82 -10.26 -19.81 -8.67
CA PRO A 82 -10.61 -20.57 -9.88
C PRO A 82 -10.97 -19.59 -11.01
N VAL A 83 -10.28 -19.70 -12.14
CA VAL A 83 -10.54 -18.89 -13.33
C VAL A 83 -11.30 -19.72 -14.37
N PRO A 84 -12.44 -19.24 -14.92
CA PRO A 84 -13.16 -19.95 -15.98
C PRO A 84 -12.26 -20.15 -17.20
N GLN A 85 -12.43 -21.29 -17.89
CA GLN A 85 -11.55 -21.73 -18.99
C GLN A 85 -11.36 -20.68 -20.09
N SER A 86 -12.39 -19.87 -20.36
CA SER A 86 -12.36 -18.80 -21.37
C SER A 86 -11.38 -17.65 -21.05
N LYS A 87 -10.93 -17.52 -19.79
CA LYS A 87 -10.02 -16.44 -19.33
C LYS A 87 -8.69 -16.95 -18.78
N LYS A 88 -8.34 -18.23 -19.02
CA LYS A 88 -7.05 -18.85 -18.63
C LYS A 88 -5.87 -18.27 -19.43
N LYS A 89 -5.55 -17.00 -19.20
CA LYS A 89 -4.24 -16.43 -19.52
C LYS A 89 -3.37 -16.52 -18.26
N PRO A 90 -2.06 -16.80 -18.37
CA PRO A 90 -1.17 -16.91 -17.21
C PRO A 90 -1.18 -15.65 -16.32
N ARG A 91 -1.46 -14.47 -16.90
CA ARG A 91 -1.58 -13.19 -16.19
C ARG A 91 -2.85 -12.98 -15.36
N ASN A 92 -3.86 -13.84 -15.47
CA ASN A 92 -5.15 -13.67 -14.77
C ASN A 92 -5.26 -14.45 -13.46
N ARG A 93 -4.18 -15.09 -13.01
CA ARG A 93 -4.18 -15.80 -11.72
C ARG A 93 -4.12 -14.76 -10.60
N SER A 94 -5.20 -14.64 -9.85
CA SER A 94 -5.29 -13.77 -8.68
C SER A 94 -5.31 -14.65 -7.43
N ALA A 95 -4.48 -14.33 -6.43
CA ALA A 95 -4.51 -15.03 -5.16
C ALA A 95 -5.89 -14.95 -4.49
N LEU A 96 -6.20 -15.96 -3.68
CA LEU A 96 -7.45 -16.00 -2.90
C LEU A 96 -7.53 -14.81 -1.93
N SER A 97 -6.45 -14.57 -1.19
CA SER A 97 -6.30 -13.44 -0.26
C SER A 97 -4.92 -12.79 -0.42
N LYS A 98 -4.84 -11.51 -0.04
CA LYS A 98 -3.63 -10.68 -0.12
C LYS A 98 -3.46 -9.93 1.19
N LEU A 99 -2.24 -9.94 1.71
CA LEU A 99 -1.83 -9.19 2.88
C LEU A 99 -0.84 -8.11 2.44
N TYR A 100 -1.10 -6.87 2.86
CA TYR A 100 -0.23 -5.74 2.55
C TYR A 100 0.72 -5.51 3.72
N TYR A 101 1.99 -5.87 3.56
CA TYR A 101 3.02 -5.66 4.56
C TYR A 101 3.71 -4.32 4.35
N LEU A 102 3.71 -3.46 5.37
CA LEU A 102 4.48 -2.22 5.36
C LEU A 102 5.82 -2.46 6.05
N PRO A 103 6.97 -2.37 5.33
CA PRO A 103 8.26 -2.62 5.92
C PRO A 103 8.56 -1.63 7.04
N ILE A 104 8.90 -2.17 8.21
CA ILE A 104 9.09 -1.38 9.44
C ILE A 104 10.32 -0.46 9.33
N ALA A 105 11.39 -0.93 8.69
CA ALA A 105 12.63 -0.16 8.58
C ALA A 105 12.48 1.21 7.88
N PRO A 106 11.94 1.32 6.65
CA PRO A 106 11.73 2.63 6.01
C PRO A 106 10.69 3.48 6.73
N LEU A 107 9.68 2.86 7.35
CA LEU A 107 8.73 3.53 8.23
C LEU A 107 9.44 4.21 9.41
N HIS A 108 10.32 3.48 10.07
CA HIS A 108 11.07 3.96 11.22
C HIS A 108 12.05 5.08 10.85
N GLN A 109 12.80 4.92 9.75
CA GLN A 109 13.66 5.98 9.23
C GLN A 109 12.88 7.28 9.00
N ARG A 110 11.70 7.19 8.38
CA ARG A 110 10.83 8.35 8.15
C ARG A 110 10.35 8.97 9.46
N MET A 111 9.92 8.18 10.44
CA MET A 111 9.52 8.71 11.75
C MET A 111 10.67 9.46 12.44
N CYS A 112 11.92 9.03 12.21
CA CYS A 112 13.11 9.69 12.75
C CYS A 112 13.60 10.90 11.93
N THR A 113 13.07 11.18 10.74
CA THR A 113 13.49 12.36 9.95
C THR A 113 12.99 13.69 10.52
N SER A 114 11.88 13.70 11.25
CA SER A 114 11.37 14.92 11.89
C SER A 114 12.03 15.10 13.25
N THR A 115 12.57 16.30 13.49
CA THR A 115 13.25 16.64 14.75
C THR A 115 12.32 16.57 15.97
N ALA A 116 11.02 16.78 15.77
CA ALA A 116 10.02 16.67 16.82
C ALA A 116 9.80 15.20 17.25
N THR A 117 9.61 14.30 16.28
CA THR A 117 9.37 12.87 16.56
C THR A 117 10.64 12.13 16.91
N ALA A 118 11.80 12.53 16.38
CA ALA A 118 13.10 11.91 16.69
C ALA A 118 13.41 11.91 18.19
N LYS A 119 13.10 13.00 18.90
CA LYS A 119 13.28 13.09 20.37
C LYS A 119 12.50 12.03 21.13
N HIS A 120 11.29 11.70 20.65
CA HIS A 120 10.48 10.64 21.27
C HIS A 120 11.00 9.24 20.92
N MET A 121 11.62 9.08 19.75
CA MET A 121 12.18 7.79 19.31
C MET A 121 13.48 7.42 20.04
N THR A 122 14.23 8.40 20.57
CA THR A 122 15.46 8.17 21.37
C THR A 122 15.20 7.96 22.86
N TRP A 123 13.95 8.09 23.32
CA TRP A 123 13.58 8.04 24.73
C TRP A 123 14.12 6.78 25.46
N HIS A 124 14.04 5.61 24.82
CA HIS A 124 14.52 4.34 25.38
C HIS A 124 16.04 4.29 25.62
N VAL A 125 16.81 5.11 24.91
CA VAL A 125 18.27 5.21 25.10
C VAL A 125 18.58 6.15 26.26
N GLU A 126 17.87 7.28 26.34
CA GLU A 126 18.06 8.31 27.36
C GLU A 126 17.55 7.88 28.73
N HIS A 127 16.53 7.01 28.78
CA HIS A 127 15.86 6.56 30.00
C HIS A 127 16.04 5.06 30.25
N LYS A 128 17.23 4.51 29.95
CA LYS A 128 17.57 3.16 30.40
C LYS A 128 17.50 3.11 31.92
N THR A 129 16.48 2.44 32.45
CA THR A 129 16.42 2.05 33.86
C THR A 129 17.64 1.18 34.14
N LYS A 130 18.51 1.66 35.04
CA LYS A 130 19.63 0.88 35.59
C LYS A 130 19.13 -0.37 36.30
#